data_AF-A0AA35JNR7-F1
#
_entry.id   AF-A0AA35JNR7-F1
#
_cell.length_a   1.000
_cell.length_b   1.000
_cell.length_c   1.000
_cell.angle_alpha   90.00
_cell.angle_beta   90.00
_cell.angle_gamma   90.00
#
_symmetry.space_group_name_H-M   'P 1'
#
loop_
_entity.id
_entity.type
_entity.pdbx_description
1 polymer ?
#
loop_
_entity_poly.entity_id
_entity_poly.type
_entity_poly.pdbx_seq_one_letter_code
_entity_poly.pdbx_strand_id
1 'polypeptide(L)'
;MIYPNQTTPCLEQFPITCETGPGSPSGHAMGSSCVWYVMVSAALSYTVRQKGKSTINLHRITWSFLWSMFWIIQISVCVSRVFIATHFPHQVILGVIAGMLVAEAFEHAPAIQTASLKTYIQTNVFLFVSALGFYLVLKLIDIDLLWSIPKAKKWCANPEWINIDTTPFAGLVRNLGALFGLGLSINSEMFILGCKGKHGYKLSFRMSCIATSLATLQLYDFIKIPTHTEYLFYILSFCKSAAIPLTVVAFVPYCIYLLMKPTEKKFR
;
A
#
# COMPACT_ATOMS: atom_id res chain seq x y z
N MET A 1 30.08 -6.71 -13.48
CA MET A 1 29.79 -7.40 -14.76
C MET A 1 30.30 -6.53 -15.87
N ILE A 2 31.47 -6.87 -16.42
CA ILE A 2 32.05 -6.21 -17.60
C ILE A 2 31.73 -7.15 -18.76
N TYR A 3 30.83 -6.76 -19.65
CA TYR A 3 30.48 -7.57 -20.81
C TYR A 3 31.60 -7.47 -21.85
N PRO A 4 32.30 -8.56 -22.20
CA PRO A 4 33.25 -8.56 -23.29
C PRO A 4 32.48 -8.67 -24.62
N ASN A 5 32.89 -7.89 -25.62
CA ASN A 5 32.42 -7.89 -27.01
C ASN A 5 30.95 -7.52 -27.26
N GLN A 6 30.75 -6.26 -27.68
CA GLN A 6 29.87 -5.71 -28.75
C GLN A 6 28.56 -6.43 -29.16
N THR A 7 27.99 -7.26 -28.29
CA THR A 7 26.64 -7.78 -28.41
C THR A 7 25.85 -7.10 -27.29
N THR A 8 24.78 -6.41 -27.67
CA THR A 8 23.85 -5.86 -26.69
C THR A 8 23.43 -6.99 -25.74
N PRO A 9 23.61 -6.85 -24.42
CA PRO A 9 23.29 -7.91 -23.48
C PRO A 9 21.81 -8.29 -23.65
N CYS A 10 21.56 -9.56 -23.96
CA CYS A 10 20.20 -10.08 -24.05
C CYS A 10 19.63 -10.13 -22.63
N LEU A 11 18.68 -9.25 -22.33
CA LEU A 11 18.00 -9.23 -21.05
C LEU A 11 16.89 -10.29 -21.08
N GLU A 12 16.94 -11.25 -20.15
CA GLU A 12 15.82 -12.17 -19.94
C GLU A 12 14.60 -11.39 -19.43
N GLN A 13 13.48 -11.53 -20.13
CA GLN A 13 12.21 -10.89 -19.76
C GLN A 13 11.29 -11.92 -19.10
N PHE A 14 10.72 -11.54 -17.96
CA PHE A 14 9.73 -12.30 -17.22
C PHE A 14 8.38 -11.57 -17.27
N PRO A 15 7.26 -12.22 -16.91
CA PRO A 15 5.94 -11.57 -16.86
C PRO A 15 5.88 -10.31 -15.97
N ILE A 16 6.80 -10.18 -15.02
CA ILE A 16 6.92 -9.04 -14.10
C ILE A 16 7.89 -7.95 -14.59
N THR A 17 8.58 -8.15 -15.71
CA THR A 17 9.58 -7.21 -16.25
C THR A 17 8.93 -6.06 -17.03
N CYS A 18 7.73 -6.28 -17.57
CA CYS A 18 7.02 -5.35 -18.45
C CYS A 18 6.09 -4.37 -17.71
N GLU A 19 6.63 -3.63 -16.74
CA GLU A 19 5.90 -2.58 -16.03
C GLU A 19 5.81 -1.30 -16.89
N THR A 20 4.62 -0.65 -16.91
CA THR A 20 4.39 0.57 -17.72
C THR A 20 4.60 1.88 -16.93
N GLY A 21 5.04 1.79 -15.67
CA GLY A 21 5.31 2.94 -14.82
C GLY A 21 6.61 3.68 -15.18
N PRO A 22 6.80 4.93 -14.73
CA PRO A 22 7.95 5.78 -15.07
C PRO A 22 9.31 5.33 -14.48
N GLY A 23 9.37 4.19 -13.77
CA GLY A 23 10.61 3.55 -13.31
C GLY A 23 11.43 4.29 -12.23
N SER A 24 11.18 5.58 -11.98
CA SER A 24 11.92 6.40 -11.02
C SER A 24 11.01 7.26 -10.14
N PRO A 25 11.14 7.22 -8.81
CA PRO A 25 11.89 6.24 -8.01
C PRO A 25 11.25 4.84 -8.07
N SER A 26 11.94 3.81 -7.57
CA SER A 26 11.36 2.46 -7.57
C SER A 26 10.16 2.36 -6.62
N GLY A 27 8.96 2.15 -7.19
CA GLY A 27 7.72 2.01 -6.43
C GLY A 27 7.72 0.82 -5.47
N HIS A 28 8.43 -0.26 -5.81
CA HIS A 28 8.57 -1.42 -4.95
C HIS A 28 9.42 -1.14 -3.71
N ALA A 29 10.57 -0.48 -3.89
CA ALA A 29 11.41 -0.06 -2.78
C ALA A 29 10.71 1.00 -1.91
N MET A 30 10.03 1.97 -2.53
CA MET A 30 9.26 3.00 -1.84
C MET A 30 8.10 2.43 -1.03
N GLY A 31 7.25 1.59 -1.63
CA GLY A 31 6.12 0.98 -0.94
C GLY A 31 6.54 0.06 0.19
N SER A 32 7.54 -0.80 -0.06
CA SER A 32 8.08 -1.72 0.95
C SER A 32 8.66 -0.95 2.15
N SER A 33 9.53 0.03 1.90
CA SER A 33 10.15 0.82 2.97
C SER A 33 9.12 1.60 3.77
N CYS A 34 8.13 2.23 3.12
CA CYS A 34 7.06 2.94 3.82
C CYS A 34 6.27 2.02 4.76
N VAL A 35 5.80 0.87 4.27
CA VAL A 35 4.97 -0.05 5.07
C VAL A 35 5.76 -0.64 6.24
N TRP A 36 6.98 -1.13 5.97
CA TRP A 36 7.81 -1.74 7.01
C TRP A 36 8.24 -0.72 8.06
N TYR A 37 8.52 0.52 7.67
CA TYR A 37 8.85 1.59 8.62
C TYR A 37 7.69 1.84 9.59
N VAL A 38 6.46 2.03 9.07
CA VAL A 38 5.26 2.21 9.91
C VAL A 38 5.02 1.01 10.82
N MET A 39 5.20 -0.22 10.32
CA MET A 39 5.06 -1.44 11.12
C MET A 39 6.09 -1.51 12.26
N VAL A 40 7.36 -1.19 11.99
CA VAL A 40 8.44 -1.17 12.98
C VAL A 40 8.19 -0.09 14.03
N SER A 41 7.86 1.14 13.62
CA SER A 41 7.51 2.24 14.53
C SER A 41 6.32 1.88 15.42
N ALA A 42 5.26 1.31 14.84
CA ALA A 42 4.07 0.89 15.59
C ALA A 42 4.40 -0.21 16.60
N ALA A 43 5.20 -1.22 16.22
CA ALA A 43 5.61 -2.30 17.12
C ALA A 43 6.49 -1.78 18.28
N LEU A 44 7.40 -0.84 18.00
CA LEU A 44 8.25 -0.22 19.03
C LEU A 44 7.44 0.66 19.99
N SER A 45 6.47 1.42 19.50
CA SER A 45 5.59 2.22 20.35
C SER A 45 4.83 1.36 21.38
N TYR A 46 4.52 0.11 21.03
CA TYR A 46 3.86 -0.83 21.93
C TYR A 46 4.77 -1.31 23.07
N THR A 47 6.05 -1.56 22.79
CA THR A 47 7.02 -2.03 23.79
C THR A 47 7.40 -0.92 24.77
N VAL A 48 7.50 0.34 24.31
CA VAL A 48 7.75 1.52 25.16
C VAL A 48 6.63 1.73 26.20
N ARG A 49 5.39 1.37 25.85
CA ARG A 49 4.22 1.59 26.72
C ARG A 49 4.23 0.69 27.98
N GLN A 50 5.07 -0.35 28.03
CA GLN A 50 5.24 -1.22 29.19
C GLN A 50 6.29 -0.66 30.16
N LYS A 51 5.85 0.11 31.17
CA LYS A 51 6.74 0.73 32.17
C LYS A 51 7.43 -0.32 33.06
N GLY A 52 8.74 -0.51 32.90
CA GLY A 52 9.58 -1.32 33.78
C GLY A 52 11.08 -1.11 33.52
N LYS A 53 11.94 -1.19 34.54
CA LYS A 53 13.41 -1.06 34.38
C LYS A 53 14.01 -2.20 33.54
N SER A 54 13.44 -3.41 33.63
CA SER A 54 13.76 -4.56 32.75
C SER A 54 13.37 -4.31 31.28
N THR A 55 12.37 -3.46 31.05
CA THR A 55 11.86 -3.12 29.71
C THR A 55 12.84 -2.29 28.89
N ILE A 56 13.82 -1.60 29.49
CA ILE A 56 14.79 -0.78 28.75
C ILE A 56 15.73 -1.66 27.92
N ASN A 57 16.25 -2.74 28.52
CA ASN A 57 17.11 -3.69 27.80
C ASN A 57 16.32 -4.45 26.74
N LEU A 58 15.11 -4.88 27.07
CA LEU A 58 14.22 -5.53 26.11
C LEU A 58 13.89 -4.61 24.93
N HIS A 59 13.54 -3.35 25.19
CA HIS A 59 13.28 -2.36 24.16
C HIS A 59 14.49 -2.16 23.24
N ARG A 60 15.70 -2.06 23.79
CA ARG A 60 16.93 -1.93 22.98
C ARG A 60 17.16 -3.15 22.09
N ILE A 61 16.94 -4.36 22.62
CA ILE A 61 17.06 -5.61 21.85
C ILE A 61 16.00 -5.66 20.75
N THR A 62 14.73 -5.37 21.08
CA THR A 62 13.63 -5.32 20.11
C THR A 62 13.85 -4.26 19.04
N TRP A 63 14.34 -3.07 19.41
CA TRP A 63 14.72 -2.02 18.49
C TRP A 63 15.79 -2.49 17.50
N SER A 64 16.89 -3.05 18.01
CA SER A 64 17.96 -3.58 17.17
C SER A 64 17.46 -4.68 16.22
N PHE A 65 16.65 -5.62 16.74
CA PHE A 65 16.10 -6.72 15.96
C PHE A 65 15.16 -6.25 14.84
N LEU A 66 14.20 -5.37 15.16
CA LEU A 66 13.20 -4.91 14.18
C LEU A 66 13.83 -4.06 13.08
N TRP A 67 14.78 -3.17 13.42
CA TRP A 67 15.51 -2.40 12.42
C TRP A 67 16.47 -3.24 11.58
N SER A 68 17.07 -4.28 12.16
CA SER A 68 17.87 -5.24 11.40
C SER A 68 17.01 -5.98 10.36
N MET A 69 15.82 -6.46 10.78
CA MET A 69 14.86 -7.09 9.88
C MET A 69 14.38 -6.15 8.77
N PHE A 70 14.10 -4.88 9.10
CA PHE A 70 13.76 -3.86 8.11
C PHE A 70 14.83 -3.78 7.01
N TRP A 71 16.11 -3.63 7.39
CA TRP A 71 17.19 -3.51 6.41
C TRP A 71 17.41 -4.78 5.59
N ILE A 72 17.30 -5.96 6.19
CA ILE A 72 17.38 -7.24 5.47
C ILE A 72 16.32 -7.30 4.36
N ILE A 73 15.08 -6.94 4.68
CA ILE A 73 13.98 -6.95 3.73
C ILE A 73 14.18 -5.88 2.64
N GLN A 74 14.58 -4.66 3.01
CA GLN A 74 14.82 -3.60 2.00
C GLN A 74 15.96 -3.94 1.06
N ILE A 75 17.07 -4.50 1.57
CA ILE A 75 18.18 -4.96 0.74
C ILE A 75 17.70 -6.07 -0.21
N SER A 76 16.93 -7.03 0.28
CA SER A 76 16.37 -8.11 -0.55
C SER A 76 15.49 -7.56 -1.69
N VAL A 77 14.58 -6.63 -1.41
CA VAL A 77 13.72 -5.98 -2.41
C VAL A 77 14.55 -5.19 -3.42
N CYS A 78 15.53 -4.40 -2.96
CA CYS A 78 16.40 -3.61 -3.83
C CYS A 78 17.23 -4.50 -4.76
N VAL A 79 17.85 -5.56 -4.22
CA VAL A 79 18.64 -6.53 -5.00
C VAL A 79 17.77 -7.24 -6.03
N SER A 80 16.56 -7.68 -5.67
CA SER A 80 15.62 -8.30 -6.60
C SER A 80 15.32 -7.40 -7.80
N ARG A 81 15.10 -6.10 -7.57
CA ARG A 81 14.76 -5.13 -8.62
C ARG A 81 15.93 -4.76 -9.53
N VAL A 82 17.14 -4.70 -8.97
CA VAL A 82 18.38 -4.51 -9.74
C VAL A 82 18.73 -5.78 -10.52
N PHE A 83 18.50 -6.97 -9.95
CA PHE A 83 18.80 -8.26 -10.57
C PHE A 83 17.96 -8.50 -11.82
N ILE A 84 16.67 -8.15 -11.79
CA ILE A 84 15.75 -8.29 -12.94
C ILE A 84 15.93 -7.11 -13.93
N ALA A 85 16.93 -6.24 -13.72
CA ALA A 85 17.22 -5.06 -14.54
C ALA A 85 16.03 -4.09 -14.73
N THR A 86 15.04 -4.13 -13.82
CA THR A 86 13.86 -3.24 -13.85
C THR A 86 14.16 -1.85 -13.29
N HIS A 87 15.18 -1.73 -12.44
CA HIS A 87 15.58 -0.48 -11.82
C HIS A 87 17.10 -0.37 -11.68
N PHE A 88 17.59 0.87 -11.77
CA PHE A 88 18.98 1.18 -11.46
C PHE A 88 19.22 1.33 -9.95
N PRO A 89 20.45 1.13 -9.46
CA PRO A 89 20.78 1.26 -8.03
C PRO A 89 20.35 2.60 -7.41
N HIS A 90 20.50 3.71 -8.13
CA HIS A 90 20.07 5.01 -7.62
C HIS A 90 18.53 5.10 -7.47
N GLN A 91 17.75 4.47 -8.35
CA GLN A 91 16.29 4.50 -8.30
C GLN A 91 15.73 3.71 -7.11
N VAL A 92 16.36 2.58 -6.76
CA VAL A 92 15.96 1.79 -5.59
C VAL A 92 16.36 2.50 -4.29
N ILE A 93 17.54 3.11 -4.23
CA ILE A 93 17.98 3.90 -3.05
C ILE A 93 17.06 5.10 -2.82
N LEU A 94 16.77 5.87 -3.88
CA LEU A 94 15.83 6.99 -3.81
C LEU A 94 14.43 6.53 -3.42
N GLY A 95 14.01 5.34 -3.89
CA GLY A 95 12.75 4.73 -3.48
C GLY A 95 12.70 4.46 -1.98
N VAL A 96 13.72 3.83 -1.40
CA VAL A 96 13.79 3.58 0.05
C VAL A 96 13.72 4.89 0.85
N ILE A 97 14.51 5.90 0.46
CA ILE A 97 14.52 7.20 1.14
C ILE A 97 13.14 7.86 1.05
N ALA A 98 12.52 7.90 -0.13
CA ALA A 98 11.20 8.48 -0.32
C ALA A 98 10.14 7.77 0.53
N GLY A 99 10.18 6.44 0.60
CA GLY A 99 9.23 5.67 1.41
C GLY A 99 9.38 5.93 2.91
N MET A 100 10.62 6.03 3.41
CA MET A 100 10.89 6.39 4.81
C MET A 100 10.41 7.81 5.13
N LEU A 101 10.65 8.78 4.25
CA LEU A 101 10.18 10.16 4.44
C LEU A 101 8.66 10.24 4.48
N VAL A 102 7.96 9.51 3.60
CA VAL A 102 6.50 9.46 3.60
C VAL A 102 5.96 8.82 4.88
N ALA A 103 6.59 7.74 5.37
CA ALA A 103 6.22 7.11 6.63
C ALA A 103 6.42 8.05 7.83
N GLU A 104 7.55 8.74 7.90
CA GLU A 104 7.86 9.70 8.95
C GLU A 104 6.88 10.89 8.95
N ALA A 105 6.56 11.42 7.78
CA ALA A 105 5.57 12.49 7.62
C ALA A 105 4.17 12.05 8.06
N PHE A 106 3.81 10.79 7.79
CA PHE A 106 2.53 10.22 8.22
C PHE A 106 2.45 10.08 9.75
N GLU A 107 3.53 9.66 10.40
CA GLU A 107 3.61 9.55 11.87
C GLU A 107 3.44 10.93 12.56
N HIS A 108 3.96 11.99 11.94
CA HIS A 108 3.85 13.36 12.42
C HIS A 108 2.55 14.08 12.04
N ALA A 109 1.63 13.42 11.31
CA ALA A 109 0.39 14.00 10.81
C ALA A 109 -0.88 13.33 11.40
N PRO A 110 -1.15 13.48 12.73
CA PRO A 110 -2.33 12.89 13.36
C PRO A 110 -3.66 13.44 12.83
N ALA A 111 -3.61 14.59 12.14
CA ALA A 111 -4.74 15.19 11.45
C ALA A 111 -5.40 14.23 10.45
N ILE A 112 -4.63 13.31 9.86
CA ILE A 112 -5.16 12.34 8.88
C ILE A 112 -6.18 11.41 9.57
N GLN A 113 -5.88 10.92 10.77
CA GLN A 113 -6.76 9.98 11.49
C GLN A 113 -7.97 10.65 12.16
N THR A 114 -7.95 11.97 12.29
CA THR A 114 -9.01 12.77 12.95
C THR A 114 -9.83 13.59 11.96
N ALA A 115 -9.52 13.50 10.66
CA ALA A 115 -10.21 14.24 9.62
C ALA A 115 -11.66 13.78 9.42
N SER A 116 -12.54 14.75 9.16
CA SER A 116 -13.95 14.50 8.86
C SER A 116 -14.11 13.81 7.50
N LEU A 117 -15.21 13.07 7.30
CA LEU A 117 -15.55 12.48 6.00
C LEU A 117 -15.59 13.53 4.87
N LYS A 118 -16.06 14.75 5.16
CA LYS A 118 -16.09 15.85 4.20
C LYS A 118 -14.68 16.19 3.70
N THR A 119 -13.70 16.23 4.60
CA THR A 119 -12.29 16.47 4.25
C THR A 119 -11.75 15.37 3.35
N TYR A 120 -12.04 14.10 3.64
CA TYR A 120 -11.64 12.98 2.77
C TYR A 120 -12.21 13.10 1.37
N ILE A 121 -13.51 13.39 1.25
CA ILE A 121 -14.18 13.56 -0.04
C ILE A 121 -13.59 14.76 -0.81
N GLN A 122 -13.41 15.90 -0.14
CA GLN A 122 -12.81 17.09 -0.75
C GLN A 122 -11.39 16.83 -1.25
N THR A 123 -10.55 16.17 -0.45
CA THR A 123 -9.19 15.79 -0.85
C THR A 123 -9.21 14.82 -2.02
N ASN A 124 -10.13 13.86 -2.05
CA ASN A 124 -10.27 12.91 -3.15
C ASN A 124 -10.61 13.63 -4.48
N VAL A 125 -11.63 14.50 -4.45
CA VAL A 125 -12.03 15.31 -5.60
C VAL A 125 -10.89 16.22 -6.03
N PHE A 126 -10.22 16.89 -5.09
CA PHE A 126 -9.07 17.74 -5.38
C PHE A 126 -7.94 16.96 -6.08
N LEU A 127 -7.55 15.80 -5.54
CA LEU A 127 -6.51 14.96 -6.14
C LEU A 127 -6.91 14.50 -7.54
N PHE A 128 -8.15 14.04 -7.74
CA PHE A 128 -8.65 13.62 -9.05
C PHE A 128 -8.63 14.76 -10.06
N VAL A 129 -9.20 15.92 -9.71
CA VAL A 129 -9.26 17.10 -10.60
C VAL A 129 -7.85 17.62 -10.89
N SER A 130 -6.97 17.67 -9.89
CA SER A 130 -5.58 18.09 -10.09
C SER A 130 -4.83 17.15 -11.03
N ALA A 131 -4.96 15.82 -10.86
CA ALA A 131 -4.28 14.84 -11.69
C ALA A 131 -4.80 14.88 -13.13
N LEU A 132 -6.12 15.01 -13.31
CA LEU A 132 -6.73 15.21 -14.62
C LEU A 132 -6.28 16.53 -15.25
N GLY A 133 -6.25 17.61 -14.48
CA GLY A 133 -5.76 18.92 -14.93
C GLY A 133 -4.31 18.86 -15.40
N PHE A 134 -3.41 18.26 -14.61
CA PHE A 134 -2.02 18.04 -15.00
C PHE A 134 -1.90 17.20 -16.27
N TYR A 135 -2.69 16.13 -16.41
CA TYR A 135 -2.72 15.32 -17.62
C TYR A 135 -3.13 16.15 -18.84
N LEU A 136 -4.19 16.95 -18.74
CA LEU A 136 -4.66 17.79 -19.83
C LEU A 136 -3.62 18.87 -20.21
N VAL A 137 -2.98 19.50 -19.22
CA VAL A 137 -1.92 20.49 -19.46
C VAL A 137 -0.73 19.85 -20.17
N LEU A 138 -0.26 18.68 -19.72
CA LEU A 138 0.85 17.97 -20.36
C LEU A 138 0.49 17.56 -21.80
N LYS A 139 -0.75 17.12 -22.02
CA LYS A 139 -1.26 16.81 -23.36
C LYS A 139 -1.31 18.04 -24.27
N LEU A 140 -1.63 19.22 -23.75
CA LEU A 140 -1.60 20.47 -24.50
C LEU A 140 -0.18 20.90 -24.90
N ILE A 141 0.83 20.52 -24.12
CA ILE A 141 2.26 20.78 -24.39
C ILE A 141 2.87 19.63 -25.23
N ASP A 142 2.05 18.72 -25.77
CA ASP A 142 2.44 17.55 -26.56
C ASP A 142 3.36 16.57 -25.81
N ILE A 143 3.27 16.55 -24.48
CA ILE A 143 3.94 15.58 -23.62
C ILE A 143 2.95 14.45 -23.32
N ASP A 144 3.08 13.34 -24.04
CA ASP A 144 2.25 12.16 -23.80
C ASP A 144 2.66 11.48 -22.48
N LEU A 145 1.76 11.45 -21.50
CA LEU A 145 1.95 10.75 -20.22
C LEU A 145 1.93 9.22 -20.37
N LEU A 146 1.32 8.71 -21.44
CA LEU A 146 1.21 7.29 -21.74
C LEU A 146 2.31 6.80 -22.68
N TRP A 147 3.35 7.62 -22.92
CA TRP A 147 4.50 7.32 -23.80
C TRP A 147 5.21 5.99 -23.48
N SER A 148 5.12 5.52 -22.23
CA SER A 148 5.68 4.24 -21.80
C SER A 148 4.94 3.03 -22.35
N ILE A 149 3.63 3.14 -22.61
CA ILE A 149 2.80 2.05 -23.15
C ILE A 149 3.23 1.63 -24.57
N PRO A 150 3.37 2.53 -25.56
CA PRO A 150 3.82 2.13 -26.89
C PRO A 150 5.26 1.60 -26.88
N LYS A 151 6.11 2.06 -25.96
CA LYS A 151 7.46 1.48 -25.78
C LYS A 151 7.39 0.08 -25.17
N ALA A 152 6.56 -0.15 -24.16
CA ALA A 152 6.33 -1.48 -23.62
C ALA A 152 5.80 -2.43 -24.71
N LYS A 153 4.81 -2.01 -25.51
CA LYS A 153 4.31 -2.80 -26.65
C LYS A 153 5.38 -3.14 -27.69
N LYS A 154 6.36 -2.26 -27.88
CA LYS A 154 7.44 -2.46 -28.86
C LYS A 154 8.54 -3.40 -28.36
N TRP A 155 8.88 -3.33 -27.07
CA TRP A 155 10.08 -3.98 -26.52
C TRP A 155 9.80 -5.18 -25.60
N CYS A 156 8.56 -5.38 -25.17
CA CYS A 156 8.16 -6.57 -24.41
C CYS A 156 8.02 -7.79 -25.32
N ALA A 157 8.57 -8.92 -24.87
CA ALA A 157 8.56 -10.19 -25.60
C ALA A 157 7.15 -10.76 -25.78
N ASN A 158 6.23 -10.48 -24.85
CA ASN A 158 4.82 -10.85 -24.96
C ASN A 158 3.91 -9.65 -24.63
N PRO A 159 3.03 -9.22 -25.56
CA PRO A 159 2.08 -8.13 -25.32
C PRO A 159 1.07 -8.42 -24.19
N GLU A 160 0.83 -9.69 -23.84
CA GLU A 160 -0.03 -10.06 -22.70
C GLU A 160 0.61 -9.74 -21.34
N TRP A 161 1.92 -9.49 -21.27
CA TRP A 161 2.60 -9.08 -20.03
C TRP A 161 2.41 -7.59 -19.70
N ILE A 162 1.78 -6.84 -20.61
CA ILE A 162 1.47 -5.42 -20.41
C ILE A 162 0.20 -5.31 -19.60
N ASN A 163 0.37 -5.20 -18.28
CA ASN A 163 -0.74 -5.08 -17.36
C ASN A 163 -1.30 -3.65 -17.34
N ILE A 164 -2.56 -3.47 -17.77
CA ILE A 164 -3.31 -2.20 -17.67
C ILE A 164 -3.33 -1.68 -16.21
N ASP A 165 -3.28 -2.59 -15.25
CA ASP A 165 -3.20 -2.33 -13.80
C ASP A 165 -1.99 -1.49 -13.40
N THR A 166 -0.91 -1.50 -14.21
CA THR A 166 0.31 -0.73 -13.96
C THR A 166 0.28 0.68 -14.57
N THR A 167 -0.80 1.03 -15.28
CA THR A 167 -0.93 2.38 -15.86
C THR A 167 -1.11 3.45 -14.79
N PRO A 168 -0.66 4.70 -15.04
CA PRO A 168 -0.83 5.81 -14.10
C PRO A 168 -2.29 6.06 -13.71
N PHE A 169 -3.23 5.91 -14.65
CA PHE A 169 -4.66 6.08 -14.38
C PHE A 169 -5.22 4.96 -13.49
N ALA A 170 -4.82 3.70 -13.70
CA ALA A 170 -5.21 2.61 -12.82
C ALA A 170 -4.68 2.83 -11.40
N GLY A 171 -3.42 3.29 -11.27
CA GLY A 171 -2.82 3.68 -9.98
C GLY A 171 -3.58 4.82 -9.29
N LEU A 172 -3.93 5.87 -10.03
CA LEU A 172 -4.73 6.99 -9.53
C LEU A 172 -6.07 6.51 -8.97
N VAL A 173 -6.82 5.74 -9.76
CA VAL A 173 -8.15 5.24 -9.39
C VAL A 173 -8.09 4.36 -8.14
N ARG A 174 -7.08 3.49 -8.04
CA ARG A 174 -6.84 2.66 -6.84
C ARG A 174 -6.54 3.50 -5.61
N ASN A 175 -5.67 4.51 -5.73
CA ASN A 175 -5.28 5.38 -4.62
C ASN A 175 -6.46 6.24 -4.14
N LEU A 176 -7.27 6.77 -5.07
CA LEU A 176 -8.50 7.48 -4.75
C LEU A 176 -9.52 6.55 -4.07
N GLY A 177 -9.71 5.33 -4.60
CA GLY A 177 -10.57 4.33 -3.98
C GLY A 177 -10.14 4.03 -2.56
N ALA A 178 -8.85 3.76 -2.34
CA ALA A 178 -8.30 3.46 -1.02
C ALA A 178 -8.47 4.63 -0.03
N LEU A 179 -8.21 5.87 -0.45
CA LEU A 179 -8.38 7.05 0.39
C LEU A 179 -9.85 7.28 0.75
N PHE A 180 -10.75 7.11 -0.21
CA PHE A 180 -12.20 7.22 0.00
C PHE A 180 -12.71 6.13 0.95
N GLY A 181 -12.32 4.88 0.71
CA GLY A 181 -12.62 3.73 1.57
C GLY A 181 -12.15 3.95 3.00
N LEU A 182 -10.91 4.40 3.20
CA LEU A 182 -10.36 4.71 4.51
C LEU A 182 -11.16 5.82 5.23
N GLY A 183 -11.54 6.87 4.50
CA GLY A 183 -12.37 7.95 5.02
C GLY A 183 -13.73 7.45 5.52
N LEU A 184 -14.38 6.57 4.77
CA LEU A 184 -15.61 5.89 5.19
C LEU A 184 -15.39 4.99 6.40
N SER A 185 -14.29 4.22 6.43
CA SER A 185 -13.98 3.32 7.54
C SER A 185 -13.88 4.07 8.87
N ILE A 186 -13.02 5.10 8.93
CA ILE A 186 -12.69 5.81 10.17
C ILE A 186 -13.91 6.60 10.70
N ASN A 187 -14.75 7.11 9.79
CA ASN A 187 -15.96 7.86 10.14
C ASN A 187 -17.20 6.97 10.35
N SER A 188 -17.09 5.64 10.18
CA SER A 188 -18.21 4.73 10.40
C SER A 188 -18.43 4.40 11.89
N GLU A 189 -19.70 4.17 12.27
CA GLU A 189 -20.03 3.68 13.62
C GLU A 189 -19.39 2.32 13.91
N MET A 190 -19.20 1.48 12.89
CA MET A 190 -18.54 0.17 12.98
C MET A 190 -17.11 0.29 13.55
N PHE A 191 -16.33 1.26 13.07
CA PHE A 191 -14.97 1.51 13.58
C PHE A 191 -14.98 1.97 15.04
N ILE A 192 -15.91 2.86 15.40
CA ILE A 192 -16.03 3.36 16.78
C ILE A 192 -16.39 2.20 17.73
N LEU A 193 -17.38 1.38 17.38
CA LEU A 193 -17.81 0.25 18.20
C LEU A 193 -16.76 -0.85 18.30
N GLY A 194 -16.11 -1.21 17.19
CA GLY A 194 -15.12 -2.27 17.13
C GLY A 194 -13.80 -1.91 17.81
N CYS A 195 -13.19 -0.78 17.41
CA CYS A 195 -11.82 -0.43 17.82
C CYS A 195 -11.74 0.44 19.08
N LYS A 196 -12.73 1.32 19.35
CA LYS A 196 -12.73 2.18 20.55
C LYS A 196 -13.45 1.54 21.75
N GLY A 197 -14.01 0.33 21.60
CA GLY A 197 -14.66 -0.41 22.68
C GLY A 197 -13.68 -0.93 23.74
N LYS A 198 -14.20 -1.30 24.93
CA LYS A 198 -13.43 -1.86 26.07
C LYS A 198 -12.60 -3.12 25.72
N HIS A 199 -12.95 -3.82 24.64
CA HIS A 199 -12.28 -5.05 24.19
C HIS A 199 -11.08 -4.83 23.27
N GLY A 200 -10.88 -3.62 22.71
CA GLY A 200 -9.80 -3.31 21.74
C GLY A 200 -8.37 -3.43 22.30
N TYR A 201 -8.23 -3.51 23.63
CA TYR A 201 -6.95 -3.69 24.32
C TYR A 201 -6.57 -5.17 24.53
N LYS A 202 -7.51 -6.11 24.36
CA LYS A 202 -7.21 -7.54 24.53
C LYS A 202 -6.34 -8.03 23.37
N LEU A 203 -5.26 -8.75 23.70
CA LEU A 203 -4.36 -9.33 22.71
C LEU A 203 -5.11 -10.31 21.79
N SER A 204 -6.04 -11.10 22.33
CA SER A 204 -6.85 -12.03 21.54
C SER A 204 -7.69 -11.32 20.47
N PHE A 205 -8.34 -10.21 20.81
CA PHE A 205 -9.09 -9.40 19.85
C PHE A 205 -8.20 -8.91 18.71
N ARG A 206 -7.01 -8.38 19.03
CA ARG A 206 -6.06 -7.87 18.02
C ARG A 206 -5.53 -8.97 17.12
N MET A 207 -5.14 -10.12 17.68
CA MET A 207 -4.66 -11.26 16.90
C MET A 207 -5.76 -11.81 15.99
N SER A 208 -7.00 -11.91 16.46
CA SER A 208 -8.14 -12.29 15.62
C SER A 208 -8.40 -11.27 14.51
N CYS A 209 -8.27 -9.97 14.78
CA CYS A 209 -8.42 -8.92 13.76
C CYS A 209 -7.34 -9.03 12.68
N ILE A 210 -6.08 -9.21 13.09
CA ILE A 210 -4.96 -9.39 12.17
C ILE A 210 -5.17 -10.62 11.30
N ALA A 211 -5.45 -11.78 11.90
CA ALA A 211 -5.66 -13.03 11.18
C ALA A 211 -6.82 -12.93 10.18
N THR A 212 -7.96 -12.40 10.61
CA THR A 212 -9.15 -12.24 9.75
C THR A 212 -8.90 -11.22 8.64
N SER A 213 -8.19 -10.13 8.93
CA SER A 213 -7.83 -9.13 7.92
C SER A 213 -6.88 -9.71 6.87
N LEU A 214 -5.88 -10.51 7.27
CA LEU A 214 -4.98 -11.19 6.34
C LEU A 214 -5.73 -12.20 5.47
N ALA A 215 -6.61 -13.01 6.05
CA ALA A 215 -7.41 -13.97 5.32
C ALA A 215 -8.35 -13.29 4.31
N THR A 216 -9.01 -12.20 4.70
CA THR A 216 -9.89 -11.43 3.80
C THR A 216 -9.10 -10.77 2.67
N LEU A 217 -7.91 -10.22 2.94
CA LEU A 217 -7.03 -9.69 1.90
C LEU A 217 -6.63 -10.77 0.88
N GLN A 218 -6.28 -11.97 1.33
CA GLN A 218 -6.00 -13.10 0.42
C GLN A 218 -7.23 -13.47 -0.43
N LEU A 219 -8.43 -13.42 0.14
CA LEU A 219 -9.66 -13.65 -0.62
C LEU A 219 -9.90 -12.57 -1.70
N TYR A 220 -9.58 -11.31 -1.40
CA TYR A 220 -9.67 -10.22 -2.38
C TYR A 220 -8.72 -10.42 -3.57
N ASP A 221 -7.57 -11.09 -3.39
CA ASP A 221 -6.63 -11.37 -4.47
C ASP A 221 -7.18 -12.38 -5.50
N PHE A 222 -8.05 -13.29 -5.07
CA PHE A 222 -8.72 -14.23 -6.00
C PHE A 222 -9.77 -13.55 -6.88
N ILE A 223 -10.25 -12.36 -6.51
CA ILE A 223 -11.23 -11.60 -7.30
C ILE A 223 -10.51 -10.93 -8.48
N LYS A 224 -10.55 -11.58 -9.65
CA LYS A 224 -10.06 -11.03 -10.91
C LYS A 224 -11.06 -10.00 -11.47
N ILE A 225 -10.57 -8.82 -11.81
CA ILE A 225 -11.39 -7.77 -12.43
C ILE A 225 -11.44 -8.01 -13.94
N PRO A 226 -12.62 -7.96 -14.58
CA PRO A 226 -12.72 -8.02 -16.04
C PRO A 226 -11.94 -6.90 -16.72
N THR A 227 -11.02 -7.24 -17.61
CA THR A 227 -10.16 -6.29 -18.34
C THR A 227 -10.67 -5.92 -19.73
N HIS A 228 -11.73 -6.58 -20.20
CA HIS A 228 -12.24 -6.42 -21.58
C HIS A 228 -12.92 -5.08 -21.86
N THR A 229 -13.32 -4.33 -20.81
CA THR A 229 -13.96 -3.02 -20.97
C THR A 229 -13.29 -2.02 -20.04
N GLU A 230 -12.57 -1.05 -20.61
CA GLU A 230 -11.73 -0.10 -19.88
C GLU A 230 -12.50 0.66 -18.78
N TYR A 231 -13.68 1.18 -19.11
CA TYR A 231 -14.54 1.88 -18.14
C TYR A 231 -14.97 1.00 -16.97
N LEU A 232 -15.38 -0.24 -17.27
CA LEU A 232 -15.79 -1.21 -16.25
C LEU A 232 -14.61 -1.58 -15.36
N PHE A 233 -13.42 -1.76 -15.95
CA PHE A 233 -12.19 -2.02 -15.23
C PHE A 233 -11.87 -0.90 -14.22
N TYR A 234 -11.92 0.37 -14.63
CA TYR A 234 -11.64 1.49 -13.72
C TYR A 234 -12.66 1.58 -12.58
N ILE A 235 -13.97 1.45 -12.87
CA ILE A 235 -15.01 1.49 -11.84
C ILE A 235 -14.85 0.35 -10.84
N LEU A 236 -14.66 -0.89 -11.32
CA LEU A 236 -14.48 -2.05 -10.46
C LEU A 236 -13.17 -1.96 -9.66
N SER A 237 -12.11 -1.41 -10.24
CA SER A 237 -10.84 -1.16 -9.55
C SER A 237 -11.01 -0.15 -8.42
N PHE A 238 -11.75 0.95 -8.65
CA PHE A 238 -12.12 1.90 -7.60
C PHE A 238 -12.90 1.23 -6.48
N CYS A 239 -13.95 0.49 -6.83
CA CYS A 239 -14.81 -0.20 -5.86
C CYS A 239 -14.02 -1.22 -5.04
N LYS A 240 -13.18 -2.03 -5.67
CA LYS A 240 -12.31 -3.00 -4.98
C LYS A 240 -11.35 -2.28 -4.04
N SER A 241 -10.69 -1.21 -4.50
CA SER A 241 -9.76 -0.44 -3.67
C SER A 241 -10.43 0.31 -2.52
N ALA A 242 -11.69 0.73 -2.66
CA ALA A 242 -12.47 1.33 -1.58
C ALA A 242 -12.99 0.29 -0.57
N ALA A 243 -13.37 -0.89 -1.05
CA ALA A 243 -13.88 -1.98 -0.21
C ALA A 243 -12.80 -2.55 0.72
N ILE A 244 -11.53 -2.58 0.29
CA ILE A 244 -10.43 -3.14 1.08
C ILE A 244 -10.25 -2.40 2.43
N PRO A 245 -10.01 -1.08 2.48
CA PRO A 245 -9.92 -0.35 3.75
C PRO A 245 -11.22 -0.40 4.57
N LEU A 246 -12.38 -0.39 3.91
CA LEU A 246 -13.68 -0.52 4.59
C LEU A 246 -13.79 -1.86 5.33
N THR A 247 -13.36 -2.92 4.68
CA THR A 247 -13.38 -4.27 5.23
C THR A 247 -12.39 -4.40 6.39
N VAL A 248 -11.13 -4.05 6.17
CA VAL A 248 -10.04 -4.28 7.13
C VAL A 248 -10.12 -3.35 8.34
N VAL A 249 -10.46 -2.08 8.15
CA VAL A 249 -10.43 -1.07 9.23
C VAL A 249 -11.73 -1.02 10.02
N ALA A 250 -12.89 -1.23 9.37
CA ALA A 250 -14.20 -1.08 10.03
C ALA A 250 -14.94 -2.41 10.20
N PHE A 251 -15.15 -3.16 9.11
CA PHE A 251 -16.01 -4.35 9.13
C PHE A 251 -15.43 -5.51 9.96
N VAL A 252 -14.18 -5.89 9.73
CA VAL A 252 -13.52 -7.01 10.43
C VAL A 252 -13.47 -6.77 11.95
N PRO A 253 -12.99 -5.62 12.46
CA PRO A 253 -13.01 -5.34 13.89
C PRO A 253 -14.43 -5.33 14.48
N TYR A 254 -15.42 -4.84 13.73
CA TYR A 254 -16.82 -4.84 14.16
C TYR A 254 -17.39 -6.26 14.27
N CYS A 255 -17.18 -7.12 13.28
CA CYS A 255 -17.60 -8.52 13.33
C CYS A 255 -16.97 -9.27 14.52
N ILE A 256 -15.67 -9.09 14.75
CA ILE A 256 -14.97 -9.73 15.86
C ILE A 256 -15.47 -9.17 17.19
N TYR A 257 -15.75 -7.87 17.27
CA TYR A 257 -16.35 -7.26 18.45
C TYR A 257 -17.72 -7.88 18.76
N LEU A 258 -18.57 -8.09 17.76
CA LEU A 258 -19.86 -8.76 17.93
C LEU A 258 -19.71 -10.22 18.40
N LEU A 259 -18.75 -10.97 17.84
CA LEU A 259 -18.48 -12.36 18.23
C LEU A 259 -17.91 -12.48 19.65
N MET A 260 -17.11 -11.50 20.08
CA MET A 260 -16.51 -11.46 21.41
C MET A 260 -17.40 -10.79 22.46
N LYS A 261 -18.54 -10.20 22.06
CA LYS A 261 -19.50 -9.63 22.99
C LYS A 261 -20.08 -10.80 23.81
N PRO A 262 -19.94 -10.79 25.14
CA PRO A 262 -20.60 -11.81 25.96
C PRO A 262 -22.09 -11.74 25.67
N THR A 263 -22.67 -12.87 25.28
CA THR A 263 -24.12 -13.02 25.17
C THR A 263 -24.67 -12.69 26.55
N GLU A 264 -25.20 -11.50 26.75
CA GLU A 264 -26.05 -11.25 27.90
C GLU A 264 -27.20 -12.26 27.77
N LYS A 265 -27.13 -13.30 28.59
CA LYS A 265 -28.25 -14.22 28.78
C LYS A 265 -29.46 -13.34 29.06
N LYS A 266 -30.41 -13.31 28.13
CA LYS A 266 -31.78 -12.91 28.42
C LYS A 266 -32.29 -13.87 29.50
N PHE A 267 -32.11 -13.50 30.77
CA PHE A 267 -33.00 -13.93 31.82
C PHE A 267 -34.09 -12.88 31.93
N ARG A 268 -35.18 -13.11 31.21
CA ARG A 268 -36.51 -12.65 31.62
C ARG A 268 -37.55 -13.58 31.04
#